data_AF-W4RV53-F1
#
_entry.id   AF-W4RV53-F1
#
_cell.length_a   1.000
_cell.length_b   1.000
_cell.length_c   1.000
_cell.angle_alpha   90.00
_cell.angle_beta   90.00
_cell.angle_gamma   90.00
#
_symmetry.space_group_name_H-M   'P 1'
#
loop_
_entity.id
_entity.type
_entity.pdbx_description
1 polymer ?
#
loop_
_entity_poly.entity_id
_entity_poly.type
_entity_poly.pdbx_seq_one_letter_code
_entity_poly.pdbx_strand_id
1 'polypeptide(L)'
;MARILTDKGTKKIYMYDFDRLSAENLGHHELSFNSLGLLKKQQLKLELFYRSINTSFYEKDEKSDLEVAEKSDILVVTVGNNQAFDRHAFETLKEYKKPIIWAWLSPNSILQEIVISTPQSGCLNCYYIKSKEDQELKQVHQTADKEIESYPIVNRDLCGNPHVVSQWERVVFLATQIVSILANYSKNKRFKFDYVNYYWGMDDIIPTAHVGFLDQHSSCFCRGVHHE
;
A
#
# COMPACT_ATOMS: atom_id res chain seq x y z
N MET A 1 -4.45 2.67 7.56
CA MET A 1 -5.10 3.44 6.47
C MET A 1 -6.61 3.61 6.67
N ALA A 2 -7.40 2.54 6.75
CA ALA A 2 -8.88 2.62 6.83
C ALA A 2 -9.38 3.56 7.95
N ARG A 3 -8.77 3.50 9.13
CA ARG A 3 -9.02 4.42 10.26
C ARG A 3 -8.92 5.90 9.86
N ILE A 4 -7.83 6.27 9.19
CA ILE A 4 -7.57 7.66 8.76
C ILE A 4 -8.60 8.08 7.69
N LEU A 5 -8.96 7.18 6.77
CA LEU A 5 -10.02 7.44 5.78
C LEU A 5 -11.38 7.69 6.43
N THR A 6 -11.74 6.89 7.44
CA THR A 6 -12.96 7.08 8.25
C THR A 6 -12.95 8.41 8.97
N ASP A 7 -11.85 8.76 9.65
CA ASP A 7 -11.70 10.03 10.36
C ASP A 7 -11.77 11.24 9.40
N LYS A 8 -11.38 11.08 8.13
CA LYS A 8 -11.51 12.09 7.07
C LYS A 8 -12.90 12.17 6.43
N GLY A 9 -13.87 11.37 6.89
CA GLY A 9 -15.24 11.38 6.38
C GLY A 9 -15.37 10.74 4.99
N THR A 10 -14.58 9.71 4.71
CA THR A 10 -14.71 8.94 3.46
C THR A 10 -16.10 8.30 3.41
N LYS A 11 -16.83 8.51 2.30
CA LYS A 11 -18.25 8.10 2.18
C LYS A 11 -18.45 6.59 2.26
N LYS A 12 -17.56 5.81 1.64
CA LYS A 12 -17.63 4.35 1.59
C LYS A 12 -16.22 3.78 1.50
N ILE A 13 -15.97 2.74 2.27
CA ILE A 13 -14.74 1.95 2.21
C ILE A 13 -15.19 0.51 2.01
N TYR A 14 -14.69 -0.14 0.97
CA TYR A 14 -14.87 -1.56 0.73
C TYR A 14 -13.53 -2.22 1.03
N MET A 15 -13.51 -3.20 1.94
CA MET A 15 -12.30 -3.94 2.25
C MET A 15 -12.50 -5.42 1.97
N TYR A 16 -11.43 -6.06 1.51
CA TYR A 16 -11.31 -7.49 1.46
C TYR A 16 -9.95 -7.89 2.04
N ASP A 17 -9.99 -8.80 2.99
CA ASP A 17 -8.84 -9.43 3.62
C ASP A 17 -9.31 -10.78 4.15
N PHE A 18 -8.64 -11.86 3.74
CA PHE A 18 -8.95 -13.22 4.18
C PHE A 18 -8.11 -13.64 5.39
N ASP A 19 -7.10 -12.85 5.76
CA ASP A 19 -6.18 -13.17 6.85
C ASP A 19 -6.86 -13.02 8.22
N ARG A 20 -6.40 -13.86 9.14
CA ARG A 20 -6.65 -13.72 10.57
C ARG A 20 -5.50 -12.96 11.21
N LEU A 21 -5.78 -12.21 12.27
CA LEU A 21 -4.73 -11.54 13.03
C LEU A 21 -3.86 -12.60 13.71
N SER A 22 -2.58 -12.63 13.36
CA SER A 22 -1.57 -13.46 14.02
C SER A 22 -0.77 -12.65 15.05
N ALA A 23 -0.05 -13.35 15.94
CA ALA A 23 0.83 -12.69 16.91
C ALA A 23 1.92 -11.85 16.23
N GLU A 24 2.43 -12.30 15.09
CA GLU A 24 3.43 -11.60 14.27
C GLU A 24 2.92 -10.27 13.71
N ASN A 25 1.59 -10.07 13.66
CA ASN A 25 0.98 -8.84 13.18
C ASN A 25 0.75 -7.81 14.31
N LEU A 26 0.94 -8.20 15.58
CA LEU A 26 0.78 -7.28 16.70
C LEU A 26 1.86 -6.19 16.63
N GLY A 27 1.44 -4.94 16.81
CA GLY A 27 2.32 -3.77 16.66
C GLY A 27 2.51 -3.30 15.21
N HIS A 28 2.01 -4.03 14.20
CA HIS A 28 2.01 -3.61 12.80
C HIS A 28 0.61 -3.29 12.27
N HIS A 29 -0.43 -3.53 13.07
CA HIS A 29 -1.82 -3.23 12.76
C HIS A 29 -2.47 -2.46 13.91
N GLU A 30 -3.55 -1.73 13.61
CA GLU A 30 -4.39 -1.06 14.61
C GLU A 30 -5.10 -2.05 15.55
N LEU A 31 -5.33 -3.28 15.07
CA LEU A 31 -6.06 -4.30 15.81
C LEU A 31 -5.29 -4.71 17.07
N SER A 32 -5.98 -4.68 18.20
CA SER A 32 -5.41 -5.07 19.49
C SER A 32 -5.25 -6.59 19.63
N PHE A 33 -4.52 -7.03 20.67
CA PHE A 33 -4.35 -8.44 21.02
C PHE A 33 -5.68 -9.19 21.25
N ASN A 34 -6.77 -8.48 21.56
CA ASN A 34 -8.10 -9.08 21.72
C ASN A 34 -8.65 -9.67 20.41
N SER A 35 -8.08 -9.27 19.27
CA SER A 35 -8.49 -9.73 17.94
C SER A 35 -7.68 -10.93 17.43
N LEU A 36 -6.76 -11.48 18.23
CA LEU A 36 -5.94 -12.63 17.83
C LEU A 36 -6.79 -13.82 17.38
N GLY A 37 -6.41 -14.41 16.24
CA GLY A 37 -7.12 -15.54 15.63
C GLY A 37 -8.44 -15.17 14.93
N LEU A 38 -8.90 -13.92 15.02
CA LEU A 38 -10.10 -13.44 14.35
C LEU A 38 -9.76 -12.84 12.98
N LEU A 39 -10.74 -12.81 12.08
CA LEU A 39 -10.58 -12.23 10.74
C LEU A 39 -10.32 -10.73 10.84
N LYS A 40 -9.20 -10.27 10.25
CA LYS A 40 -8.74 -8.87 10.35
C LYS A 40 -9.82 -7.91 9.88
N LYS A 41 -10.40 -8.16 8.70
CA LYS A 41 -11.47 -7.31 8.14
C LYS A 41 -12.67 -7.15 9.06
N GLN A 42 -13.10 -8.23 9.73
CA GLN A 42 -14.28 -8.21 10.58
C GLN A 42 -14.04 -7.43 11.87
N GLN A 43 -12.86 -7.60 12.46
CA GLN A 43 -12.47 -6.86 13.66
C GLN A 43 -12.26 -5.38 13.37
N LEU A 44 -11.56 -5.07 12.26
CA LEU A 44 -11.35 -3.68 11.84
C LEU A 44 -12.68 -2.99 11.56
N LYS A 45 -13.62 -3.67 10.91
CA LYS A 45 -14.97 -3.17 10.69
C LYS A 45 -15.68 -2.80 11.99
N LEU A 46 -15.62 -3.66 13.01
CA LEU A 46 -16.24 -3.40 14.31
C LEU A 46 -15.59 -2.18 14.99
N GLU A 47 -14.26 -2.12 15.03
CA GLU A 47 -13.53 -0.98 15.59
C GLU A 47 -13.86 0.33 14.88
N LEU A 48 -13.92 0.31 13.54
CA LEU A 48 -14.29 1.49 12.76
C LEU A 48 -15.73 1.90 13.00
N PHE A 49 -16.68 0.97 13.09
CA PHE A 49 -18.10 1.25 13.36
C PHE A 49 -18.30 1.99 14.69
N TYR A 50 -17.66 1.52 15.76
CA TYR A 50 -17.76 2.17 17.08
C TYR A 50 -17.06 3.54 17.12
N ARG A 51 -16.02 3.73 16.30
CA ARG A 51 -15.33 5.02 16.16
C ARG A 51 -16.12 5.99 15.27
N SER A 52 -16.90 5.47 14.33
CA SER A 52 -17.60 6.23 13.28
C SER A 52 -19.06 6.51 13.60
N ILE A 53 -19.50 6.55 14.87
CA ILE A 53 -20.91 6.77 15.26
C ILE A 53 -21.55 8.00 14.57
N ASN A 54 -20.73 8.95 14.07
CA ASN A 54 -21.16 10.14 13.32
C ASN A 54 -20.79 10.17 11.82
N THR A 55 -20.14 9.17 11.26
CA THR A 55 -19.80 9.11 9.82
C THR A 55 -20.46 7.90 9.18
N SER A 56 -21.07 8.11 8.01
CA SER A 56 -21.81 7.09 7.25
C SER A 56 -20.87 6.05 6.66
N PHE A 57 -20.31 5.20 7.52
CA PHE A 57 -19.52 4.04 7.13
C PHE A 57 -20.48 2.92 6.74
N TYR A 58 -20.65 2.70 5.44
CA TYR A 58 -21.38 1.56 4.91
C TYR A 58 -20.40 0.62 4.22
N GLU A 59 -20.09 -0.48 4.89
CA GLU A 59 -19.30 -1.57 4.32
C GLU A 59 -20.14 -2.85 4.24
N LYS A 60 -20.23 -3.38 3.02
CA LYS A 60 -20.75 -4.72 2.76
C LYS A 60 -19.56 -5.68 2.82
N ASP A 61 -19.74 -6.83 3.46
CA ASP A 61 -18.69 -7.85 3.57
C ASP A 61 -18.50 -8.48 2.18
N GLU A 62 -17.57 -7.93 1.42
CA GLU A 62 -17.29 -8.34 0.04
C GLU A 62 -16.68 -9.75 0.06
N LYS A 63 -17.12 -10.59 -0.88
CA LYS A 63 -16.72 -12.01 -0.92
C LYS A 63 -15.42 -12.24 -1.70
N SER A 64 -14.96 -11.26 -2.47
CA SER A 64 -13.75 -11.36 -3.28
C SER A 64 -13.12 -10.00 -3.58
N ASP A 65 -11.85 -10.01 -3.99
CA ASP A 65 -11.12 -8.84 -4.50
C ASP A 65 -11.82 -8.17 -5.70
N LEU A 66 -12.44 -8.98 -6.57
CA LEU A 66 -13.16 -8.48 -7.74
C LEU A 66 -14.40 -7.66 -7.36
N GLU A 67 -15.15 -8.10 -6.34
CA GLU A 67 -16.36 -7.39 -5.88
C GLU A 67 -15.99 -6.00 -5.31
N VAL A 68 -14.87 -5.93 -4.56
CA VAL A 68 -14.27 -4.66 -4.09
C VAL A 68 -13.86 -3.79 -5.27
N ALA A 69 -13.13 -4.34 -6.24
CA ALA A 69 -12.62 -3.60 -7.39
C ALA A 69 -13.75 -2.95 -8.19
N GLU A 70 -14.79 -3.72 -8.53
CA GLU A 70 -15.95 -3.25 -9.32
C GLU A 70 -16.65 -2.04 -8.68
N LYS A 71 -16.85 -2.09 -7.35
CA LYS A 71 -17.58 -1.06 -6.59
C LYS A 71 -16.75 0.16 -6.24
N SER A 72 -15.43 0.05 -6.27
CA SER A 72 -14.52 1.13 -5.86
C SER A 72 -14.32 2.15 -6.97
N ASP A 73 -14.29 3.43 -6.64
CA ASP A 73 -13.91 4.50 -7.59
C ASP A 73 -12.39 4.55 -7.82
N ILE A 74 -11.64 4.24 -6.76
CA ILE A 74 -10.19 4.10 -6.74
C ILE A 74 -9.89 2.88 -5.90
N LEU A 75 -9.06 1.98 -6.41
CA LEU A 75 -8.63 0.79 -5.70
C LEU A 75 -7.28 1.07 -5.02
N VAL A 76 -7.13 0.63 -3.77
CA VAL A 76 -5.82 0.62 -3.09
C VAL A 76 -5.46 -0.83 -2.80
N VAL A 77 -4.31 -1.28 -3.30
CA VAL A 77 -3.82 -2.64 -3.12
C VAL A 77 -2.59 -2.58 -2.22
N THR A 78 -2.71 -3.20 -1.04
CA THR A 78 -1.63 -3.35 -0.06
C THR A 78 -1.56 -4.82 0.35
N VAL A 79 -0.66 -5.60 -0.27
CA VAL A 79 -0.47 -7.01 0.05
C VAL A 79 0.93 -7.25 0.62
N GLY A 80 1.08 -8.25 1.48
CA GLY A 80 2.33 -8.50 2.21
C GLY A 80 3.41 -9.26 1.43
N ASN A 81 3.17 -9.63 0.17
CA ASN A 81 4.17 -10.32 -0.65
C ASN A 81 4.10 -9.93 -2.13
N ASN A 82 5.25 -9.94 -2.80
CA ASN A 82 5.38 -9.52 -4.20
C ASN A 82 4.60 -10.43 -5.17
N GLN A 83 4.49 -11.73 -4.87
CA GLN A 83 3.75 -12.67 -5.73
C GLN A 83 2.24 -12.35 -5.77
N ALA A 84 1.68 -11.85 -4.66
CA ALA A 84 0.30 -11.42 -4.59
C ALA A 84 0.10 -10.12 -5.39
N PHE A 85 1.07 -9.19 -5.36
CA PHE A 85 1.04 -8.02 -6.22
C PHE A 85 1.01 -8.42 -7.70
N ASP A 86 1.90 -9.32 -8.10
CA ASP A 86 1.98 -9.79 -9.49
C ASP A 86 0.70 -10.50 -9.91
N ARG A 87 0.15 -11.37 -9.05
CA ARG A 87 -1.14 -12.03 -9.31
C ARG A 87 -2.26 -11.02 -9.51
N HIS A 88 -2.37 -10.03 -8.61
CA HIS A 88 -3.41 -9.02 -8.75
C HIS A 88 -3.20 -8.14 -9.99
N ALA A 89 -1.98 -7.70 -10.27
CA ALA A 89 -1.66 -6.83 -11.40
C ALA A 89 -1.82 -7.53 -12.76
N PHE A 90 -1.44 -8.80 -12.86
CA PHE A 90 -1.34 -9.49 -14.15
C PHE A 90 -2.46 -10.50 -14.42
N GLU A 91 -3.21 -10.90 -13.39
CA GLU A 91 -4.33 -11.84 -13.53
C GLU A 91 -5.66 -11.19 -13.12
N THR A 92 -5.79 -10.74 -11.86
CA THR A 92 -7.09 -10.31 -11.31
C THR A 92 -7.56 -8.95 -11.83
N LEU A 93 -6.66 -7.97 -11.94
CA LEU A 93 -6.99 -6.57 -12.24
C LEU A 93 -6.51 -6.16 -13.64
N LYS A 94 -6.15 -7.12 -14.49
CA LYS A 94 -5.63 -6.86 -15.84
C LYS A 94 -6.59 -6.03 -16.71
N GLU A 95 -7.90 -6.24 -16.56
CA GLU A 95 -8.93 -5.52 -17.31
C GLU A 95 -9.54 -4.35 -16.52
N TYR A 96 -9.01 -4.05 -15.34
CA TYR A 96 -9.49 -2.98 -14.50
C TYR A 96 -9.18 -1.61 -15.11
N LYS A 97 -10.21 -0.75 -15.21
CA LYS A 97 -10.14 0.53 -15.94
C LYS A 97 -10.23 1.76 -15.04
N LYS A 98 -10.18 1.60 -13.72
CA LYS A 98 -10.16 2.72 -12.77
C LYS A 98 -8.77 2.83 -12.15
N PRO A 99 -8.43 3.98 -11.53
CA PRO A 99 -7.14 4.15 -10.89
C PRO A 99 -6.88 3.09 -9.81
N ILE A 100 -5.66 2.57 -9.78
CA ILE A 100 -5.15 1.67 -8.75
C ILE A 100 -3.94 2.32 -8.09
N ILE A 101 -3.92 2.34 -6.76
CA ILE A 101 -2.76 2.68 -5.96
C ILE A 101 -2.19 1.38 -5.41
N TRP A 102 -1.03 0.98 -5.90
CA TRP A 102 -0.22 -0.11 -5.37
C TRP A 102 0.68 0.47 -4.30
N ALA A 103 0.68 -0.08 -3.09
CA ALA A 103 1.57 0.40 -2.05
C ALA A 103 2.12 -0.74 -1.19
N TRP A 104 3.44 -0.74 -0.99
CA TRP A 104 4.13 -1.74 -0.19
C TRP A 104 5.31 -1.16 0.58
N LEU A 105 5.82 -1.98 1.48
CA LEU A 105 6.90 -1.65 2.42
C LEU A 105 7.94 -2.76 2.33
N SER A 106 9.21 -2.38 2.31
CA SER A 106 10.31 -3.32 2.52
C SER A 106 10.45 -3.67 4.01
N PRO A 107 11.22 -4.72 4.36
CA PRO A 107 11.55 -5.01 5.75
C PRO A 107 12.12 -3.79 6.48
N ASN A 108 11.77 -3.67 7.77
CA ASN A 108 12.09 -2.49 8.58
C ASN A 108 11.57 -1.15 8.01
N SER A 109 10.67 -1.17 7.02
CA SER A 109 10.13 0.02 6.36
C SER A 109 11.22 0.97 5.84
N ILE A 110 12.34 0.42 5.38
CA ILE A 110 13.48 1.17 4.83
C ILE A 110 13.12 1.79 3.47
N LEU A 111 12.36 1.07 2.67
CA LEU A 111 11.82 1.56 1.41
C LEU A 111 10.30 1.40 1.43
N GLN A 112 9.61 2.48 1.11
CA GLN A 112 8.17 2.49 0.94
C GLN A 112 7.85 2.96 -0.46
N GLU A 113 7.04 2.20 -1.17
CA GLU A 113 6.78 2.46 -2.58
C GLU A 113 5.27 2.63 -2.77
N ILE A 114 4.89 3.70 -3.46
CA ILE A 114 3.53 3.91 -3.93
C ILE A 114 3.60 4.07 -5.44
N VAL A 115 2.88 3.23 -6.16
CA VAL A 115 2.73 3.28 -7.62
C VAL A 115 1.27 3.47 -7.96
N ILE A 116 0.97 4.40 -8.85
CA ILE A 116 -0.36 4.78 -9.27
C ILE A 116 -0.50 4.40 -10.74
N SER A 117 -1.34 3.40 -11.00
CA SER A 117 -1.69 3.01 -12.36
C SER A 117 -3.05 3.59 -12.72
N THR A 118 -3.11 4.31 -13.83
CA THR A 118 -4.35 4.83 -14.41
C THR A 118 -4.51 4.34 -15.84
N PRO A 119 -5.69 4.48 -16.46
CA PRO A 119 -5.86 4.23 -17.89
C PRO A 119 -5.01 5.14 -18.79
N GLN A 120 -4.36 6.18 -18.24
CA GLN A 120 -3.53 7.12 -18.99
C GLN A 120 -2.03 6.98 -18.68
N SER A 121 -1.63 6.21 -17.66
CA SER A 121 -0.24 6.06 -17.24
C SER A 121 0.26 4.62 -17.39
N GLY A 122 1.57 4.42 -17.26
CA GLY A 122 2.17 3.10 -17.21
C GLY A 122 1.64 2.26 -16.03
N CYS A 123 1.56 0.94 -16.23
CA CYS A 123 1.14 0.02 -15.17
C CYS A 123 2.29 -0.33 -14.20
N LEU A 124 1.98 -1.16 -13.20
CA LEU A 124 2.98 -1.68 -12.25
C LEU A 124 4.19 -2.35 -12.94
N ASN A 125 4.00 -3.04 -14.08
CA ASN A 125 5.14 -3.59 -14.83
C ASN A 125 6.02 -2.51 -15.47
N CYS A 126 5.43 -1.39 -15.91
CA CYS A 126 6.22 -0.26 -16.40
C CYS A 126 7.10 0.29 -15.27
N TYR A 127 6.57 0.35 -14.05
CA TYR A 127 7.35 0.72 -12.88
C TYR A 127 8.51 -0.25 -12.60
N TYR A 128 8.26 -1.57 -12.64
CA TYR A 128 9.32 -2.58 -12.45
C TYR A 128 10.43 -2.55 -13.51
N ILE A 129 10.11 -2.12 -14.73
CA ILE A 129 11.11 -1.93 -15.77
C ILE A 129 11.87 -0.63 -15.50
N LYS A 130 11.14 0.46 -15.23
CA LYS A 130 11.73 1.76 -14.92
C LYS A 130 12.68 1.67 -13.73
N SER A 131 12.36 0.91 -12.68
CA SER A 131 13.24 0.72 -11.53
C SER A 131 14.58 0.04 -11.84
N LYS A 132 14.68 -0.66 -12.96
CA LYS A 132 15.91 -1.34 -13.40
C LYS A 132 16.73 -0.49 -14.38
N GLU A 133 16.06 0.34 -15.16
CA GLU A 133 16.65 1.11 -16.26
C GLU A 133 16.99 2.55 -15.87
N ASP A 134 16.17 3.18 -15.05
CA ASP A 134 16.37 4.54 -14.55
C ASP A 134 17.49 4.56 -13.50
N GLN A 135 18.55 5.33 -13.76
CA GLN A 135 19.75 5.32 -12.91
C GLN A 135 19.47 5.80 -11.49
N GLU A 136 18.64 6.84 -11.33
CA GLU A 136 18.32 7.39 -10.02
C GLU A 136 17.50 6.39 -9.21
N LEU A 137 16.43 5.86 -9.82
CA LEU A 137 15.56 4.90 -9.14
C LEU A 137 16.30 3.60 -8.80
N LYS A 138 17.14 3.12 -9.72
CA LYS A 138 18.00 1.96 -9.47
C LYS A 138 18.95 2.19 -8.29
N GLN A 139 19.51 3.39 -8.16
CA GLN A 139 20.40 3.73 -7.05
C GLN A 139 19.63 3.74 -5.71
N VAL A 140 18.39 4.24 -5.69
CA VAL A 140 17.52 4.20 -4.50
C VAL A 140 17.27 2.76 -4.07
N HIS A 141 16.87 1.88 -4.99
CA HIS A 141 16.65 0.46 -4.70
C HIS A 141 17.92 -0.23 -4.20
N GLN A 142 19.06 -0.03 -4.87
CA GLN A 142 20.33 -0.63 -4.44
C GLN A 142 20.81 -0.16 -3.07
N THR A 143 20.53 1.10 -2.73
CA THR A 143 20.88 1.65 -1.42
C THR A 143 19.99 1.05 -0.34
N ALA A 144 18.67 1.01 -0.59
CA ALA A 144 17.72 0.35 0.28
C ALA A 144 18.05 -1.13 0.51
N ASP A 145 18.36 -1.89 -0.55
CA ASP A 145 18.65 -3.33 -0.45
C ASP A 145 19.87 -3.59 0.46
N LYS A 146 20.96 -2.84 0.27
CA LYS A 146 22.16 -2.94 1.13
C LYS A 146 21.85 -2.64 2.59
N GLU A 147 20.98 -1.67 2.82
CA GLU A 147 20.60 -1.31 4.17
C GLU A 147 19.68 -2.38 4.79
N ILE A 148 18.69 -2.88 4.06
CA ILE A 148 17.81 -3.97 4.49
C ILE A 148 18.63 -5.20 4.90
N GLU A 149 19.65 -5.56 4.12
CA GLU A 149 20.57 -6.67 4.44
C GLU A 149 21.37 -6.46 5.73
N SER A 150 21.58 -5.21 6.13
CA SER A 150 22.36 -4.85 7.32
C SER A 150 21.56 -4.98 8.62
N TYR A 151 20.22 -5.13 8.54
CA TYR A 151 19.36 -5.18 9.72
C TYR A 151 18.54 -6.47 9.79
N PRO A 152 18.47 -7.13 10.97
CA PRO A 152 17.64 -8.30 11.12
C PRO A 152 16.16 -7.94 10.98
N ILE A 153 15.41 -8.78 10.25
CA ILE A 153 13.95 -8.66 10.10
C ILE A 153 13.24 -9.07 11.40
N VAL A 154 13.86 -9.99 12.15
CA VAL A 154 13.33 -10.58 13.37
C VAL A 154 14.33 -10.32 14.49
N ASN A 155 13.88 -9.65 15.55
CA ASN A 155 14.63 -9.54 16.79
C ASN A 155 14.23 -10.66 17.75
N ARG A 156 15.13 -11.12 18.62
CA ARG A 156 14.79 -12.10 19.66
C ARG A 156 14.75 -11.39 21.00
N ASP A 157 13.67 -11.57 21.76
CA ASP A 157 13.58 -11.02 23.11
C ASP A 157 14.57 -11.72 24.08
N LEU A 158 14.62 -11.23 25.32
CA LEU A 158 15.44 -11.82 26.39
C LEU A 158 15.10 -13.30 26.69
N CYS A 159 13.93 -13.78 26.26
CA CYS A 159 13.48 -15.15 26.40
C CYS A 159 13.71 -15.99 25.12
N GLY A 160 14.28 -15.41 24.07
CA GLY A 160 14.57 -16.06 22.80
C GLY A 160 13.40 -16.11 21.80
N ASN A 161 12.26 -15.50 22.12
CA ASN A 161 11.10 -15.48 21.22
C ASN A 161 11.35 -14.50 20.06
N PRO A 162 11.05 -14.90 18.81
CA PRO A 162 11.15 -14.01 17.67
C PRO A 162 10.05 -12.95 17.70
N HIS A 163 10.42 -11.70 17.45
CA HIS A 163 9.54 -10.55 17.28
C HIS A 163 9.93 -9.84 15.99
N VAL A 164 8.94 -9.49 15.17
CA VAL A 164 9.18 -8.60 14.03
C VAL A 164 9.38 -7.19 14.56
N VAL A 165 10.41 -6.49 14.09
CA VAL A 165 10.66 -5.11 14.51
C VAL A 165 9.54 -4.22 14.00
N SER A 166 8.74 -3.68 14.93
CA SER A 166 7.69 -2.72 14.57
C SER A 166 8.28 -1.35 14.24
N GLN A 167 7.87 -0.83 13.09
CA GLN A 167 8.17 0.51 12.60
C GLN A 167 6.85 1.27 12.39
N TRP A 168 6.02 1.27 13.44
CA TRP A 168 4.64 1.72 13.39
C TRP A 168 4.50 3.14 12.86
N GLU A 169 5.39 4.04 13.26
CA GLU A 169 5.44 5.42 12.80
C GLU A 169 5.62 5.52 11.28
N ARG A 170 6.50 4.66 10.73
CA ARG A 170 6.75 4.58 9.29
C ARG A 170 5.56 4.00 8.54
N VAL A 171 4.87 3.02 9.11
CA VAL A 171 3.62 2.46 8.55
C VAL A 171 2.50 3.49 8.56
N VAL A 172 2.35 4.24 9.65
CA VAL A 172 1.36 5.32 9.77
C VAL A 172 1.67 6.45 8.79
N PHE A 173 2.94 6.76 8.57
CA PHE A 173 3.36 7.71 7.55
C PHE A 173 2.89 7.27 6.16
N LEU A 174 3.21 6.04 5.72
CA LEU A 174 2.77 5.53 4.41
C LEU A 174 1.25 5.62 4.26
N ALA A 175 0.51 5.17 5.27
CA ALA A 175 -0.95 5.24 5.27
C ALA A 175 -1.46 6.69 5.13
N THR A 176 -0.79 7.66 5.76
CA THR A 176 -1.11 9.08 5.66
C THR A 176 -0.80 9.65 4.28
N GLN A 177 0.28 9.21 3.64
CA GLN A 177 0.61 9.60 2.26
C GLN A 177 -0.45 9.10 1.28
N ILE A 178 -0.87 7.84 1.37
CA ILE A 178 -1.94 7.29 0.52
C ILE A 178 -3.24 8.08 0.69
N VAL A 179 -3.64 8.38 1.94
CA VAL A 179 -4.83 9.20 2.21
C VAL A 179 -4.69 10.61 1.64
N SER A 180 -3.50 11.20 1.71
CA SER A 180 -3.22 12.53 1.15
C SER A 180 -3.33 12.53 -0.38
N ILE A 181 -2.83 11.48 -1.04
CA ILE A 181 -2.98 11.26 -2.48
C ILE A 181 -4.46 11.14 -2.85
N LEU A 182 -5.23 10.30 -2.15
CA LEU A 182 -6.66 10.13 -2.36
C LEU A 182 -7.44 11.44 -2.15
N ALA A 183 -7.12 12.19 -1.11
CA ALA A 183 -7.74 13.49 -0.84
C ALA A 183 -7.42 14.51 -1.93
N ASN A 184 -6.19 14.52 -2.44
CA ASN A 184 -5.80 15.37 -3.56
C ASN A 184 -6.56 14.99 -4.84
N TYR A 185 -6.61 13.70 -5.17
CA TYR A 185 -7.36 13.20 -6.32
C TYR A 185 -8.86 13.51 -6.19
N SER A 186 -9.45 13.34 -5.01
CA SER A 186 -10.87 13.63 -4.79
C SER A 186 -11.23 15.07 -5.17
N LYS A 187 -10.35 16.03 -4.85
CA LYS A 187 -10.50 17.46 -5.16
C LYS A 187 -10.16 17.82 -6.61
N ASN A 188 -9.08 17.25 -7.16
CA ASN A 188 -8.51 17.71 -8.43
C ASN A 188 -8.79 16.77 -9.62
N LYS A 189 -9.28 15.55 -9.36
CA LYS A 189 -9.52 14.47 -10.35
C LYS A 189 -8.29 14.09 -11.18
N ARG A 190 -7.09 14.36 -10.66
CA ARG A 190 -5.80 14.01 -11.26
C ARG A 190 -4.79 13.64 -10.19
N PHE A 191 -3.86 12.76 -10.53
CA PHE A 191 -2.67 12.49 -9.72
C PHE A 191 -1.55 13.46 -10.10
N LYS A 192 -0.65 13.74 -9.17
CA LYS A 192 0.48 14.66 -9.39
C LYS A 192 1.76 13.96 -9.88
N PHE A 193 1.81 12.65 -9.72
CA PHE A 193 2.90 11.75 -10.05
C PHE A 193 2.29 10.36 -10.22
N ASP A 194 3.01 9.46 -10.89
CA ASP A 194 2.61 8.06 -11.04
C ASP A 194 3.35 7.14 -10.08
N TYR A 195 4.46 7.58 -9.48
CA TYR A 195 5.08 6.86 -8.38
C TYR A 195 5.75 7.81 -7.39
N VAL A 196 5.87 7.32 -6.16
CA VAL A 196 6.72 7.91 -5.12
C VAL A 196 7.38 6.81 -4.31
N ASN A 197 8.69 6.96 -4.09
CA ASN A 197 9.50 6.11 -3.25
C ASN A 197 10.03 6.92 -2.07
N TYR A 198 9.75 6.44 -0.87
CA TYR A 198 10.27 6.98 0.37
C TYR A 198 11.37 6.06 0.86
N TYR A 199 12.61 6.51 0.70
CA TYR A 199 13.77 5.85 1.29
C TYR A 199 14.03 6.42 2.69
N TRP A 200 14.20 5.54 3.65
CA TRP A 200 14.23 5.85 5.07
C TRP A 200 15.37 5.07 5.71
N GLY A 201 16.54 5.69 5.80
CA GLY A 201 17.65 5.11 6.55
C GLY A 201 17.21 4.75 7.97
N MET A 202 17.78 3.72 8.58
CA MET A 202 17.36 3.26 9.90
C MET A 202 17.49 4.36 10.98
N ASP A 203 18.50 5.22 10.83
CA ASP A 203 18.73 6.36 11.73
C ASP A 203 18.01 7.65 11.29
N ASP A 204 17.34 7.62 10.14
CA ASP A 204 16.65 8.79 9.59
C ASP A 204 15.27 9.00 10.22
N ILE A 205 14.97 10.25 10.56
CA ILE A 205 13.67 10.67 11.09
C ILE A 205 12.69 11.02 9.95
N ILE A 206 13.22 11.48 8.80
CA ILE A 206 12.43 11.95 7.65
C ILE A 206 12.91 11.19 6.41
N PRO A 207 12.01 10.64 5.58
CA PRO A 207 12.43 9.90 4.40
C PRO A 207 12.86 10.85 3.28
N THR A 208 13.78 10.40 2.46
CA THR A 208 14.06 11.01 1.16
C THR A 208 13.02 10.52 0.16
N ALA A 209 12.33 11.45 -0.50
CA ALA A 209 11.27 11.14 -1.44
C ALA A 209 11.76 11.29 -2.89
N HIS A 210 11.56 10.24 -3.69
CA HIS A 210 11.77 10.25 -5.13
C HIS A 210 10.43 10.07 -5.84
N VAL A 211 10.02 11.07 -6.62
CA VAL A 211 8.72 11.09 -7.31
C VAL A 211 8.93 11.11 -8.82
N GLY A 212 8.03 10.50 -9.57
CA GLY A 212 8.09 10.61 -11.02
C GLY A 212 6.83 10.14 -11.73
N PHE A 213 6.92 10.15 -13.05
CA PHE A 213 5.86 9.73 -13.96
C PHE A 213 6.21 8.39 -14.59
N LEU A 214 5.17 7.66 -15.00
CA LEU A 214 5.26 6.36 -15.63
C LEU A 214 4.76 6.46 -17.06
N ASP A 215 5.71 6.48 -17.98
CA ASP A 215 5.41 6.23 -19.38
C ASP A 215 5.16 4.74 -19.61
N GLN A 216 4.37 4.45 -20.63
CA GLN A 216 4.20 3.08 -21.08
C GLN A 216 5.48 2.56 -21.69
N HIS A 217 5.90 1.40 -21.19
CA HIS A 217 7.03 0.69 -21.76
C HIS A 217 6.57 -0.23 -22.90
N SER A 218 7.36 -0.34 -23.96
CA SER A 218 7.02 -1.11 -25.19
C SER A 218 6.82 -2.61 -24.94
N SER A 219 7.42 -3.15 -23.87
CA SER A 219 7.25 -4.54 -23.44
C SER A 219 6.07 -4.77 -22.49
N CYS A 220 5.28 -3.73 -22.19
CA CYS A 220 4.11 -3.83 -21.33
C CYS A 220 2.81 -3.94 -22.14
N PHE A 221 1.86 -4.72 -21.64
CA PHE A 221 0.54 -4.90 -22.26
C PHE A 221 -0.53 -3.92 -21.73
N CYS A 222 -0.14 -2.97 -20.88
CA CYS A 222 -1.07 -1.96 -20.37
C CYS A 222 -1.43 -0.98 -21.49
N ARG A 223 -2.72 -0.66 -21.61
CA ARG A 223 -3.23 0.31 -22.57
C ARG A 223 -3.31 1.67 -21.88
N GLY A 224 -2.47 2.61 -22.28
CA GLY A 224 -2.72 4.03 -22.03
C GLY A 224 -2.48 4.84 -23.31
N VAL A 225 -3.00 6.04 -23.37
CA VAL A 225 -2.76 6.93 -24.52
C VAL A 225 -1.55 7.80 -24.19
N HIS A 226 -0.55 7.88 -25.08
CA HIS A 226 0.58 8.79 -24.94
C HIS A 226 0.07 10.22 -24.74
N HIS A 227 0.57 10.90 -23.71
CA HIS A 227 0.46 12.34 -23.61
C HIS A 227 1.61 12.95 -24.42
N GLU A 228 1.29 13.46 -25.62
CA GLU A 228 2.09 14.47 -26.32
C GLU A 228 1.97 15.83 -25.63
#